data_AF-A0A6N7FN08-F1
#
_entry.id   AF-A0A6N7FN08-F1
#
_cell.length_a   1.000
_cell.length_b   1.000
_cell.length_c   1.000
_cell.angle_alpha   90.00
_cell.angle_beta   90.00
_cell.angle_gamma   90.00
#
_symmetry.space_group_name_H-M   'P 1'
#
loop_
_entity.id
_entity.type
_entity.pdbx_description
1 polymer ?
#
loop_
_entity_poly.entity_id
_entity_poly.type
_entity_poly.pdbx_seq_one_letter_code
_entity_poly.pdbx_strand_id
1 'polypeptide(L)'
;MKRSLVESAWPHGFVHIKLLGNLPAGSDVVEESRVASRYLAKYVGKSLGPTGGLHRYEVAQGFEPVKVRLFGRSPEAALDAACELFGRPYRHVWRSSDEREWSGPPALWAAW
;
A
#
# COMPACT_ATOMS: atom_id res chain seq x y z
N MET A 1 -23.08 0.18 -8.53
CA MET A 1 -22.11 1.05 -7.84
C MET A 1 -21.41 1.93 -8.86
N LYS A 2 -21.35 3.26 -8.66
CA LYS A 2 -20.76 4.19 -9.65
C LYS A 2 -19.25 4.30 -9.45
N ARG A 3 -18.48 4.20 -10.54
CA ARG A 3 -17.00 4.31 -10.52
C ARG A 3 -16.52 5.61 -9.90
N SER A 4 -17.21 6.71 -10.19
CA SER A 4 -16.89 8.04 -9.67
C SER A 4 -16.85 8.13 -8.15
N LEU A 5 -17.70 7.36 -7.44
CA LEU A 5 -17.70 7.32 -5.97
C LEU A 5 -16.45 6.64 -5.39
N VAL A 6 -15.91 5.66 -6.11
CA VAL A 6 -14.68 4.95 -5.69
C VAL A 6 -13.46 5.81 -5.93
N GLU A 7 -13.40 6.46 -7.09
CA GLU A 7 -12.32 7.40 -7.42
C GLU A 7 -12.27 8.58 -6.44
N SER A 8 -13.43 9.11 -6.02
CA SER A 8 -13.46 10.18 -5.02
C SER A 8 -13.02 9.74 -3.62
N ALA A 9 -13.27 8.47 -3.27
CA ALA A 9 -12.89 7.93 -1.96
C ALA A 9 -11.43 7.42 -1.91
N TRP A 10 -10.81 7.22 -3.07
CA TRP A 10 -9.46 6.65 -3.18
C TRP A 10 -8.62 7.43 -4.22
N PRO A 11 -8.06 8.59 -3.85
CA PRO A 11 -7.37 9.48 -4.78
C PRO A 11 -5.97 9.01 -5.21
N HIS A 12 -5.50 7.86 -4.73
CA HIS A 12 -4.14 7.36 -4.97
C HIS A 12 -4.15 6.00 -5.68
N GLY A 13 -3.44 5.89 -6.82
CA GLY A 13 -3.30 4.65 -7.59
C GLY A 13 -4.36 4.45 -8.69
N PHE A 14 -4.38 3.27 -9.30
CA PHE A 14 -5.31 2.95 -10.40
C PHE A 14 -6.60 2.31 -9.86
N VAL A 15 -7.72 2.99 -10.03
CA VAL A 15 -9.05 2.42 -9.76
C VAL A 15 -9.54 1.69 -11.01
N HIS A 16 -9.53 0.36 -10.98
CA HIS A 16 -10.08 -0.48 -12.06
C HIS A 16 -11.27 -1.30 -11.53
N ILE A 17 -12.48 -0.91 -11.93
CA ILE A 17 -13.70 -1.63 -11.62
C ILE A 17 -14.08 -2.46 -12.85
N LYS A 18 -14.07 -3.79 -12.70
CA LYS A 18 -14.67 -4.66 -13.71
C LYS A 18 -16.12 -4.92 -13.34
N LEU A 19 -17.04 -4.39 -14.13
CA LEU A 19 -18.43 -4.82 -14.09
C LEU A 19 -18.48 -6.20 -14.74
N LEU A 20 -18.96 -7.19 -13.98
CA LEU A 20 -19.19 -8.53 -14.51
C LEU A 20 -20.46 -8.48 -15.36
N GLY A 21 -20.29 -8.57 -16.68
CA GLY A 21 -21.38 -8.62 -17.67
C GLY A 21 -21.37 -9.93 -18.47
N ASN A 22 -22.22 -10.05 -19.48
CA ASN A 22 -22.47 -11.28 -20.27
C ASN A 22 -23.08 -12.45 -19.49
N LEU A 23 -24.02 -12.15 -18.60
CA LEU A 23 -24.91 -13.20 -18.08
C LEU A 23 -26.06 -13.42 -19.07
N PRO A 24 -26.53 -14.67 -19.25
CA PRO A 24 -27.76 -14.95 -20.00
C PRO A 24 -28.94 -14.10 -19.50
N ALA A 25 -29.84 -13.72 -20.40
CA ALA A 25 -31.07 -13.04 -20.03
C ALA A 25 -31.91 -13.95 -19.12
N GLY A 26 -32.31 -13.45 -17.95
CA GLY A 26 -33.03 -14.22 -16.94
C GLY A 26 -32.15 -14.87 -15.88
N SER A 27 -30.84 -14.58 -15.85
CA SER A 27 -29.97 -15.08 -14.79
C SER A 27 -30.38 -14.59 -13.41
N ASP A 28 -30.26 -15.49 -12.43
CA ASP A 28 -30.59 -15.22 -11.04
C ASP A 28 -29.37 -14.79 -10.20
N VAL A 29 -29.62 -14.45 -8.94
CA VAL A 29 -28.60 -14.01 -7.98
C VAL A 29 -27.53 -15.10 -7.75
N VAL A 30 -27.87 -16.38 -7.91
CA VAL A 30 -26.94 -17.50 -7.70
C VAL A 30 -25.97 -17.59 -8.89
N GLU A 31 -26.45 -17.42 -10.11
CA GLU A 31 -25.64 -17.40 -11.33
C GLU A 31 -24.70 -16.20 -11.35
N GLU A 32 -25.19 -15.01 -10.98
CA GLU A 32 -24.39 -13.81 -10.76
C GLU A 32 -23.26 -14.07 -9.74
N SER A 33 -23.62 -14.65 -8.59
CA SER A 33 -22.67 -14.97 -7.52
C SER A 33 -21.62 -15.98 -7.97
N ARG A 34 -21.98 -16.97 -8.79
CA ARG A 34 -21.02 -17.95 -9.34
C ARG A 34 -20.03 -17.30 -10.30
N VAL A 35 -20.47 -16.39 -11.16
CA VAL A 35 -19.57 -15.66 -12.07
C VAL A 35 -18.63 -14.75 -11.28
N ALA A 36 -19.15 -14.04 -10.28
CA ALA A 36 -18.34 -13.22 -9.38
C ALA A 36 -17.31 -14.05 -8.61
N SER A 37 -17.71 -15.21 -8.09
CA SER A 37 -16.84 -16.11 -7.35
C SER A 37 -15.73 -16.69 -8.24
N ARG A 38 -16.03 -17.07 -9.50
CA ARG A 38 -15.00 -17.52 -10.46
C ARG A 38 -14.02 -16.40 -10.80
N TYR A 39 -14.51 -15.19 -10.99
CA TYR A 39 -13.66 -14.03 -11.25
C TYR A 39 -12.75 -13.75 -10.05
N LEU A 40 -13.30 -13.75 -8.83
CA LEU A 40 -12.53 -13.59 -7.60
C LEU A 40 -11.48 -14.71 -7.45
N ALA A 41 -11.87 -15.97 -7.63
CA ALA A 41 -10.98 -17.12 -7.54
C ALA A 41 -9.82 -17.05 -8.54
N LYS A 42 -10.01 -16.46 -9.73
CA LYS A 42 -8.92 -16.20 -10.68
C LYS A 42 -7.85 -15.27 -10.11
N TYR A 43 -8.24 -14.23 -9.37
CA TYR A 43 -7.28 -13.28 -8.77
C TYR A 43 -6.69 -13.82 -7.48
N VAL A 44 -7.51 -14.47 -6.64
CA VAL A 44 -7.03 -15.13 -5.42
C VAL A 44 -6.04 -16.25 -5.78
N GLY A 45 -6.33 -17.06 -6.80
CA GLY A 45 -5.43 -18.10 -7.28
C GLY A 45 -4.10 -17.57 -7.82
N LYS A 46 -4.08 -16.35 -8.40
CA LYS A 46 -2.82 -15.69 -8.76
C LYS A 46 -1.96 -15.34 -7.55
N SER A 47 -2.58 -15.01 -6.42
CA SER A 47 -1.89 -14.69 -5.17
C SER A 47 -1.48 -15.91 -4.34
N LEU A 48 -2.07 -17.09 -4.61
CA LEU A 48 -1.85 -18.32 -3.82
C LEU A 48 -0.93 -19.36 -4.49
N GLY A 49 -0.48 -19.14 -5.73
CA GLY A 49 0.56 -19.95 -6.37
C GLY A 49 1.98 -19.46 -6.04
N PRO A 50 3.04 -20.27 -6.24
CA PRO A 50 4.42 -19.82 -6.06
C PRO A 50 4.75 -18.83 -7.17
N THR A 51 4.53 -17.54 -6.90
CA THR A 51 4.80 -16.46 -7.84
C THR A 51 5.85 -15.53 -7.26
N GLY A 52 7.02 -16.10 -6.96
CA GLY A 52 8.23 -15.29 -6.97
C GLY A 52 8.48 -14.78 -8.39
N GLY A 53 8.93 -13.54 -8.51
CA GLY A 53 9.21 -12.85 -9.77
C GLY A 53 8.04 -12.13 -10.43
N LEU A 54 6.90 -11.93 -9.77
CA LEU A 54 5.73 -11.19 -10.32
C LEU A 54 5.19 -10.08 -9.40
N HIS A 55 5.68 -9.96 -8.17
CA HIS A 55 5.37 -8.81 -7.34
C HIS A 55 5.90 -7.54 -7.99
N ARG A 56 5.21 -6.41 -7.79
CA ARG A 56 5.66 -5.10 -8.31
C ARG A 56 7.10 -4.78 -7.88
N TYR A 57 7.51 -5.20 -6.68
CA TYR A 57 8.89 -5.10 -6.20
C TYR A 57 9.91 -5.94 -6.98
N GLU A 58 9.48 -7.01 -7.66
CA GLU A 58 10.34 -7.93 -8.40
C GLU A 58 10.42 -7.57 -9.90
N VAL A 59 9.36 -7.00 -10.47
CA VAL A 59 9.26 -6.74 -11.92
C VAL A 59 9.34 -5.28 -12.33
N ALA A 60 9.01 -4.34 -11.45
CA ALA A 60 9.02 -2.92 -11.79
C ALA A 60 10.39 -2.31 -11.47
N GLN A 61 11.19 -2.07 -12.51
CA GLN A 61 12.42 -1.26 -12.39
C GLN A 61 12.08 0.12 -11.81
N GLY A 62 12.81 0.54 -10.78
CA GLY A 62 12.64 1.84 -10.13
C GLY A 62 11.47 1.92 -9.13
N PHE A 63 10.84 0.80 -8.77
CA PHE A 63 9.77 0.78 -7.77
C PHE A 63 10.27 0.84 -6.32
N GLU A 64 11.51 0.41 -6.06
CA GLU A 64 12.13 0.56 -4.74
C GLU A 64 12.37 2.05 -4.43
N PRO A 65 11.89 2.57 -3.29
CA PRO A 65 12.25 3.91 -2.85
C PRO A 65 13.77 4.04 -2.70
N VAL A 66 14.35 5.11 -3.25
CA VAL A 66 15.77 5.38 -3.11
C VAL A 66 16.08 5.62 -1.64
N LYS A 67 17.03 4.84 -1.08
CA LYS A 67 17.52 5.06 0.28
C LYS A 67 18.35 6.34 0.32
N VAL A 68 17.85 7.35 1.03
CA VAL A 68 18.54 8.62 1.24
C VAL A 68 19.10 8.65 2.66
N ARG A 69 20.34 9.11 2.81
CA ARG A 69 20.97 9.35 4.11
C ARG A 69 20.86 10.82 4.45
N LEU A 70 20.27 11.13 5.60
CA LEU A 70 20.18 12.47 6.17
C LEU A 70 20.99 12.52 7.46
N PHE A 71 21.53 13.68 7.77
CA PHE A 71 22.39 13.90 8.93
C PHE A 71 21.95 15.15 9.68
N GLY A 72 22.05 15.10 11.01
CA GLY A 72 21.75 16.22 11.91
C GLY A 72 22.66 16.20 13.12
N ARG A 73 22.84 17.34 13.78
CA ARG A 73 23.60 17.45 15.03
C ARG A 73 22.83 16.93 16.25
N SER A 74 21.54 16.64 16.07
CA SER A 74 20.65 15.99 17.03
C SER A 74 19.62 15.14 16.28
N PRO A 75 18.90 14.22 16.96
CA PRO A 75 17.79 13.48 16.36
C PRO A 75 16.71 14.39 15.76
N GLU A 76 16.40 15.49 16.43
CA GLU A 76 15.43 16.49 15.98
C GLU A 76 15.90 17.17 14.68
N ALA A 77 17.18 17.58 14.61
CA ALA A 77 17.73 18.18 13.41
C ALA A 77 17.73 17.21 12.20
N ALA A 78 17.88 15.91 12.44
CA ALA A 78 17.77 14.89 11.38
C ALA A 78 16.31 14.71 10.91
N LEU A 79 15.34 14.81 11.83
CA LEU A 79 13.92 14.81 11.48
C LEU A 79 13.50 16.07 10.73
N ASP A 80 14.00 17.24 11.10
CA ASP A 80 13.73 18.49 10.39
C ASP A 80 14.22 18.41 8.94
N ALA A 81 15.45 17.91 8.73
CA ALA A 81 15.97 17.66 7.38
C ALA A 81 15.09 16.68 6.56
N ALA A 82 14.49 15.70 7.22
CA ALA A 82 13.56 14.77 6.57
C ALA A 82 12.22 15.45 6.24
N CYS A 83 11.66 16.26 7.14
CA CYS A 83 10.45 17.04 6.89
C CYS A 83 10.63 18.02 5.72
N GLU A 84 11.79 18.66 5.61
CA GLU A 84 12.15 19.50 4.46
C GLU A 84 12.16 18.68 3.16
N LEU A 85 12.80 17.50 3.17
CA LEU A 85 12.83 16.60 2.01
C LEU A 85 11.43 16.13 1.57
N PHE A 86 10.56 15.78 2.52
CA PHE A 86 9.19 15.32 2.24
C PHE A 86 8.19 16.47 2.03
N GLY A 87 8.60 17.72 2.27
CA GLY A 87 7.76 18.92 2.14
C GLY A 87 6.57 18.95 3.10
N ARG A 88 6.63 18.21 4.21
CA ARG A 88 5.54 18.09 5.19
C ARG A 88 6.05 17.68 6.57
N PRO A 89 5.36 18.02 7.67
CA PRO A 89 5.72 17.54 9.00
C PRO A 89 5.43 16.04 9.14
N TYR A 90 6.14 15.36 10.04
CA TYR A 90 5.79 13.99 10.42
C TYR A 90 4.48 13.96 11.21
N ARG A 91 3.71 12.89 11.06
CA ARG A 91 2.46 12.63 11.79
C ARG A 91 2.67 11.73 13.00
N HIS A 92 3.65 10.83 12.92
CA HIS A 92 3.97 9.87 13.97
C HIS A 92 5.48 9.80 14.16
N VAL A 93 5.91 9.73 15.43
CA VAL A 93 7.28 9.45 15.82
C VAL A 93 7.24 8.41 16.92
N TRP A 94 8.10 7.42 16.81
CA TRP A 94 8.42 6.47 17.86
C TRP A 94 9.90 6.60 18.18
N ARG A 95 10.23 6.59 19.47
CA ARG A 95 11.61 6.63 19.96
C ARG A 95 11.86 5.45 20.86
N SER A 96 13.03 4.86 20.72
CA SER A 96 13.46 3.81 21.64
C SER A 96 13.55 4.29 23.09
N SER A 97 13.72 5.60 23.32
CA SER A 97 13.72 6.21 24.66
C SER A 97 12.37 6.16 25.35
N ASP A 98 11.28 6.05 24.59
CA ASP A 98 9.93 6.01 25.13
C ASP A 98 9.57 4.60 25.63
N GLU A 99 10.32 3.58 25.18
CA GLU A 99 10.17 2.19 25.58
C GLU A 99 11.10 1.84 26.75
N ARG A 100 10.51 1.56 27.91
CA ARG A 100 11.27 1.23 29.13
C ARG A 100 12.10 -0.04 29.01
N GLU A 101 11.66 -0.98 28.18
CA GLU A 101 12.29 -2.30 28.01
C GLU A 101 13.24 -2.36 26.81
N TRP A 102 13.52 -1.23 26.15
CA TRP A 102 14.42 -1.22 25.01
C TRP A 102 15.88 -1.45 25.42
N SER A 103 16.46 -2.53 24.91
CA SER A 103 17.86 -2.93 25.16
C SER A 103 18.78 -2.74 23.95
N GLY A 104 18.27 -2.23 22.83
CA GLY A 104 19.04 -1.97 21.62
C GLY A 104 19.74 -0.61 21.59
N PRO A 105 20.47 -0.30 20.50
CA PRO A 105 21.00 1.05 20.27
C PRO A 105 19.87 2.10 20.22
N PRO A 106 20.16 3.38 20.53
CA PRO A 106 19.20 4.45 20.35
C PRO A 106 18.67 4.49 18.92
N ALA A 107 17.35 4.41 18.78
CA ALA A 107 16.67 4.36 17.49
C ALA A 107 15.46 5.27 17.49
N LEU A 108 15.14 5.79 16.31
CA LEU A 108 13.97 6.62 16.08
C LEU A 108 13.34 6.20 14.76
N TRP A 109 12.01 6.16 14.73
CA TRP A 109 11.22 5.95 13.53
C TRP A 109 10.19 7.07 13.40
N ALA A 110 9.95 7.53 12.18
CA ALA A 110 8.97 8.57 11.89
C ALA A 110 8.18 8.23 10.62
N ALA A 111 6.93 8.71 10.57
CA ALA A 111 6.06 8.63 9.40
C ALA A 111 5.38 9.98 9.15
N TRP A 112 5.20 10.31 7.87
CA TRP A 112 4.66 11.56 7.36
C TRP A 112 3.26 11.39 6.79
#